data_AF-A0A379ALY1-F1
#
_entry.id   AF-A0A379ALY1-F1
#
_cell.length_a   1.000
_cell.length_b   1.000
_cell.length_c   1.000
_cell.angle_alpha   90.00
_cell.angle_beta   90.00
_cell.angle_gamma   90.00
#
_symmetry.space_group_name_H-M   'P 1'
#
loop_
_entity.id
_entity.type
_entity.pdbx_description
1 polymer ?
#
loop_
_entity_poly.entity_id
_entity_poly.type
_entity_poly.pdbx_seq_one_letter_code
_entity_poly.pdbx_strand_id
1 'polypeptide(L)'
;MLLAGAFDIDAARGREFGQALGVAPDRCYPDYASLFAGEAAREDGIEAVSVATPNNTHFAICRAALNAGLHVVCEKPLCFTVEEADELEQLSRGEAEGCWRHLRLRRASAGSSGQGDDRRRGSG
;
A
#
# COMPACT_ATOMS: atom_id res chain seq x y z
N MET A 1 -12.57 -7.55 -4.39
CA MET A 1 -11.91 -8.12 -5.59
C MET A 1 -10.41 -8.00 -5.38
N LEU A 2 -9.62 -9.02 -5.72
CA LEU A 2 -8.15 -8.92 -5.68
C LEU A 2 -7.69 -7.94 -6.76
N LEU A 3 -6.95 -6.90 -6.37
CA LEU A 3 -6.47 -5.86 -7.29
C LEU A 3 -5.02 -6.07 -7.72
N ALA A 4 -4.20 -6.68 -6.85
CA ALA A 4 -2.79 -6.91 -7.03
C ALA A 4 -2.33 -8.14 -6.20
N GLY A 5 -1.16 -8.68 -6.50
CA GLY A 5 -0.52 -9.65 -5.62
C GLY A 5 0.84 -10.17 -6.08
N ALA A 6 1.54 -10.80 -5.16
CA ALA A 6 2.74 -11.59 -5.37
C ALA A 6 2.42 -13.05 -4.98
N PHE A 7 2.06 -13.86 -5.98
CA PHE A 7 1.32 -15.12 -5.74
C PHE A 7 2.20 -16.36 -5.65
N ASP A 8 3.41 -16.34 -6.20
CA ASP A 8 4.31 -17.49 -6.24
C ASP A 8 5.76 -16.97 -6.22
N ILE A 9 6.69 -17.76 -5.68
CA ILE A 9 8.13 -17.48 -5.74
C ILE A 9 8.65 -17.58 -7.18
N ASP A 10 7.98 -18.36 -8.02
CA ASP A 10 8.17 -18.35 -9.46
C ASP A 10 7.29 -17.25 -10.08
N ALA A 11 7.93 -16.16 -10.50
CA ALA A 11 7.23 -15.00 -11.03
C ALA A 11 6.38 -15.30 -12.27
N ALA A 12 6.74 -16.29 -13.09
CA ALA A 12 5.97 -16.66 -14.27
C ALA A 12 4.67 -17.36 -13.87
N ARG A 13 4.77 -18.35 -12.98
CA ARG A 13 3.57 -19.03 -12.42
C ARG A 13 2.68 -18.07 -11.66
N GLY A 14 3.27 -17.19 -10.85
CA GLY A 14 2.53 -16.19 -10.08
C GLY A 14 1.73 -15.23 -10.99
N ARG A 15 2.34 -14.79 -12.09
CA ARG A 15 1.67 -13.96 -13.11
C ARG A 15 0.52 -14.70 -13.79
N GLU A 16 0.75 -15.94 -14.21
CA GLU A 16 -0.29 -16.78 -14.82
C GLU A 16 -1.49 -16.98 -13.89
N PHE A 17 -1.22 -17.33 -12.62
CA PHE A 17 -2.25 -17.52 -11.61
C PHE A 17 -3.03 -16.22 -11.32
N GLY A 18 -2.33 -15.10 -11.14
CA GLY A 18 -2.97 -13.80 -10.91
C GLY A 18 -3.90 -13.39 -12.06
N GLN A 19 -3.46 -13.59 -13.31
CA GLN A 19 -4.29 -13.33 -14.49
C GLN A 19 -5.52 -14.23 -14.55
N ALA A 20 -5.39 -15.51 -14.19
CA ALA A 20 -6.53 -16.44 -14.11
C ALA A 20 -7.57 -16.00 -13.05
N LEU A 21 -7.14 -15.28 -12.01
CA LEU A 21 -8.02 -14.66 -11.01
C LEU A 21 -8.59 -13.30 -11.44
N GLY A 22 -8.22 -12.80 -12.63
CA GLY A 22 -8.64 -11.50 -13.15
C GLY A 22 -7.82 -10.30 -12.64
N VAL A 23 -6.65 -10.54 -12.04
CA VAL A 23 -5.72 -9.48 -11.65
C VAL A 23 -5.01 -8.93 -12.88
N ALA A 24 -4.86 -7.61 -12.96
CA ALA A 24 -4.18 -6.97 -14.09
C ALA A 24 -2.74 -7.48 -14.23
N PRO A 25 -2.23 -7.75 -15.46
CA PRO A 25 -0.88 -8.26 -15.65
C PRO A 25 0.23 -7.41 -15.04
N ASP A 26 0.08 -6.08 -15.00
CA ASP A 26 1.02 -5.13 -14.40
C ASP A 26 0.94 -5.09 -12.86
N ARG A 27 -0.07 -5.72 -12.26
CA ARG A 27 -0.27 -5.85 -10.80
C ARG A 27 -0.04 -7.27 -10.29
N CYS A 28 0.56 -8.11 -11.12
CA CYS A 28 1.10 -9.41 -10.73
C CYS A 28 2.62 -9.28 -10.53
N TYR A 29 3.00 -9.10 -9.27
CA TYR A 29 4.37 -8.78 -8.86
C TYR A 29 5.19 -10.06 -8.58
N PRO A 30 6.51 -10.05 -8.80
CA PRO A 30 7.37 -11.20 -8.55
C PRO A 30 7.61 -11.45 -7.05
N ASP A 31 7.48 -10.43 -6.21
CA ASP A 31 7.73 -10.52 -4.77
C ASP A 31 6.94 -9.45 -3.99
N TYR A 32 6.86 -9.60 -2.67
CA TYR A 32 6.09 -8.68 -1.83
C TYR A 32 6.70 -7.27 -1.77
N ALA A 33 8.02 -7.13 -1.94
CA ALA A 33 8.69 -5.83 -1.85
C ALA A 33 8.33 -4.95 -3.06
N SER A 34 8.38 -5.53 -4.26
CA SER A 34 7.95 -4.90 -5.51
C SER A 34 6.44 -4.65 -5.54
N LEU A 35 5.63 -5.56 -4.97
CA LEU A 35 4.19 -5.32 -4.75
C LEU A 35 3.97 -4.05 -3.92
N PHE A 36 4.57 -3.97 -2.72
CA PHE A 36 4.33 -2.83 -1.83
C PHE A 36 4.86 -1.51 -2.40
N ALA A 37 6.05 -1.52 -3.01
CA ALA A 37 6.62 -0.34 -3.64
C ALA A 37 5.80 0.12 -4.87
N GLY A 38 5.39 -0.83 -5.71
CA GLY A 38 4.60 -0.55 -6.91
C GLY A 38 3.23 0.01 -6.55
N GLU A 39 2.55 -0.60 -5.59
CA GLU A 39 1.21 -0.20 -5.18
C GLU A 39 1.20 1.13 -4.40
N ALA A 40 2.21 1.40 -3.57
CA ALA A 40 2.34 2.68 -2.88
C ALA A 40 2.52 3.87 -3.84
N ALA A 41 3.12 3.65 -5.01
CA ALA A 41 3.29 4.67 -6.04
C ALA A 41 2.01 4.96 -6.84
N ARG A 42 0.98 4.12 -6.72
CA ARG A 42 -0.27 4.26 -7.47
C ARG A 42 -1.26 5.15 -6.73
N GLU A 43 -2.12 5.83 -7.49
CA GLU A 43 -3.28 6.51 -6.92
C GLU A 43 -4.38 5.53 -6.52
N ASP A 44 -4.52 4.44 -7.29
CA ASP A 44 -5.43 3.31 -7.09
C ASP A 44 -4.75 2.09 -6.44
N GLY A 45 -3.72 2.34 -5.63
CA GLY A 45 -2.95 1.32 -4.92
C GLY A 45 -3.80 0.54 -3.91
N ILE A 46 -3.38 -0.69 -3.59
CA ILE A 46 -4.02 -1.46 -2.52
C ILE A 46 -3.90 -0.76 -1.16
N GLU A 47 -4.91 -0.93 -0.31
CA GLU A 47 -4.95 -0.39 1.06
C GLU A 47 -4.69 -1.47 2.12
N ALA A 48 -4.81 -2.75 1.72
CA ALA A 48 -4.65 -3.89 2.60
C ALA A 48 -4.03 -5.08 1.86
N VAL A 49 -3.34 -5.94 2.61
CA VAL A 49 -2.75 -7.20 2.12
C VAL A 49 -3.15 -8.37 3.02
N SER A 50 -3.37 -9.53 2.39
CA SER A 50 -3.48 -10.82 3.07
C SER A 50 -2.18 -11.61 2.88
N VAL A 51 -1.54 -12.01 3.97
CA VAL A 51 -0.27 -12.76 3.99
C VAL A 51 -0.56 -14.22 4.27
N ALA A 52 -0.37 -15.07 3.26
CA ALA A 52 -0.63 -16.52 3.31
C ALA A 52 0.60 -17.34 2.84
N THR A 53 1.80 -16.86 3.17
CA THR A 53 3.09 -17.46 2.80
C THR A 53 3.54 -18.49 3.85
N PRO A 54 4.70 -19.16 3.71
CA PRO A 54 5.21 -20.03 4.77
C PRO A 54 5.51 -19.26 6.07
N ASN A 55 5.23 -19.87 7.23
CA ASN A 55 5.28 -19.24 8.56
C ASN A 55 6.55 -18.40 8.83
N ASN A 56 7.71 -18.85 8.36
CA ASN A 56 9.00 -18.18 8.57
C ASN A 56 9.16 -16.85 7.82
N THR A 57 8.21 -16.50 6.96
CA THR A 57 8.21 -15.24 6.20
C THR A 57 7.22 -14.21 6.73
N HIS A 58 6.29 -14.63 7.61
CA HIS A 58 5.19 -13.78 8.04
C HIS A 58 5.66 -12.48 8.71
N PHE A 59 6.59 -12.57 9.66
CA PHE A 59 7.10 -11.40 10.36
C PHE A 59 7.68 -10.36 9.39
N ALA A 60 8.60 -10.79 8.51
CA ALA A 60 9.24 -9.90 7.55
C ALA A 60 8.24 -9.23 6.59
N ILE A 61 7.27 -9.99 6.10
CA ILE A 61 6.26 -9.50 5.15
C ILE A 61 5.28 -8.56 5.85
N CYS A 62 4.77 -8.92 7.03
CA CYS A 62 3.86 -8.09 7.82
C CYS A 62 4.53 -6.77 8.20
N ARG A 63 5.78 -6.82 8.66
CA ARG A 63 6.58 -5.64 8.99
C ARG A 63 6.75 -4.74 7.76
N ALA A 64 7.07 -5.30 6.61
CA ALA A 64 7.21 -4.53 5.37
C ALA A 64 5.88 -3.88 4.94
N ALA A 65 4.78 -4.61 5.02
CA ALA A 65 3.45 -4.11 4.69
C ALA A 65 3.00 -2.98 5.62
N LEU A 66 3.18 -3.13 6.94
CA LEU A 66 2.85 -2.10 7.92
C LEU A 66 3.71 -0.84 7.72
N ASN A 67 5.00 -0.98 7.43
CA ASN A 67 5.88 0.15 7.09
C ASN A 67 5.48 0.84 5.77
N ALA A 68 4.89 0.10 4.84
CA ALA A 68 4.31 0.65 3.62
C ALA A 68 2.92 1.30 3.85
N GLY A 69 2.42 1.32 5.09
CA GLY A 69 1.13 1.91 5.45
C GLY A 69 -0.07 1.03 5.08
N LEU A 70 0.13 -0.26 4.80
CA LEU A 70 -0.93 -1.19 4.44
C LEU A 70 -1.55 -1.82 5.69
N HIS A 71 -2.87 -2.03 5.65
CA HIS A 71 -3.52 -2.92 6.61
C HIS A 71 -3.12 -4.38 6.34
N VAL A 72 -2.86 -5.15 7.39
CA VAL A 72 -2.38 -6.53 7.25
C VAL A 72 -3.36 -7.52 7.86
N VAL A 73 -3.72 -8.53 7.08
CA VAL A 73 -4.30 -9.78 7.57
C VAL A 73 -3.25 -10.86 7.38
N CYS A 74 -2.88 -11.59 8.43
CA CYS A 74 -1.85 -12.62 8.36
C CYS A 74 -2.41 -13.97 8.76
N GLU A 75 -2.07 -15.01 7.99
CA GLU A 75 -2.29 -16.39 8.38
C GLU A 75 -1.50 -16.73 9.64
N LYS A 76 -2.03 -17.66 10.43
CA LYS A 76 -1.40 -18.10 11.68
C LYS A 76 -0.22 -19.04 11.41
N PRO A 77 0.85 -18.99 12.25
CA PRO A 77 1.11 -18.01 13.31
C PRO A 77 1.65 -16.69 12.76
N LEU A 78 1.44 -15.57 13.46
CA LEU A 78 1.92 -14.24 13.04
C LEU A 78 3.46 -14.16 12.93
N CYS A 79 4.14 -14.73 13.91
CA CYS A 79 5.61 -14.72 14.06
C CYS A 79 6.01 -15.83 15.05
N PHE A 80 7.32 -16.00 15.29
CA PHE A 80 7.81 -17.07 16.17
C PHE A 80 8.18 -16.60 17.56
N THR A 81 8.47 -15.31 17.74
CA THR A 81 8.80 -14.77 19.06
C THR A 81 7.82 -13.69 19.50
N VAL A 82 7.80 -13.44 20.81
CA VAL A 82 6.97 -12.38 21.41
C VAL A 82 7.52 -11.01 21.02
N GLU A 83 8.84 -10.87 20.93
CA GLU A 83 9.49 -9.63 20.52
C GLU A 83 9.09 -9.22 19.09
N GLU A 84 9.01 -10.20 18.17
CA GLU A 84 8.50 -9.98 16.82
C GLU A 84 7.01 -9.57 16.83
N ALA A 85 6.20 -10.16 17.72
CA ALA A 85 4.79 -9.82 17.85
C ALA A 85 4.60 -8.39 18.38
N ASP A 86 5.36 -8.01 19.41
CA ASP A 86 5.34 -6.68 20.02
C ASP A 86 5.77 -5.61 19.02
N GLU A 87 6.78 -5.88 18.18
CA GLU A 87 7.19 -4.95 17.12
C GLU A 87 6.06 -4.74 16.10
N LEU A 88 5.41 -5.81 15.64
CA LEU A 88 4.28 -5.70 14.71
C LEU A 88 3.10 -4.97 15.34
N GLU A 89 2.83 -5.20 16.62
CA GLU A 89 1.79 -4.47 17.36
C GLU A 89 2.10 -2.97 17.41
N GLN A 90 3.33 -2.58 17.76
CA GLN A 90 3.76 -1.18 17.81
C GLN A 90 3.63 -0.50 16.43
N LEU A 91 4.07 -1.18 15.37
CA LEU A 91 3.91 -0.70 13.99
C LEU A 91 2.44 -0.53 13.62
N SER A 92 1.57 -1.47 14.01
CA SER A 92 0.13 -1.40 13.71
C SER A 92 -0.60 -0.25 14.41
N ARG A 93 -0.10 0.18 15.57
CA ARG A 93 -0.67 1.28 16.36
C ARG A 93 -0.20 2.66 15.90
N GLY A 94 0.80 2.73 15.01
CA GLY A 94 1.28 3.98 14.41
C GLY A 94 2.21 4.81 15.30
N GLU A 95 2.86 4.21 16.31
CA GLU A 95 3.85 4.89 17.15
C GLU A 95 5.27 4.90 16.55
N ALA A 96 5.46 4.32 15.36
CA ALA A 96 6.62 4.63 14.54
C ALA A 96 6.48 6.09 14.06
N GLU A 97 7.29 6.99 14.64
CA GLU A 97 7.30 8.43 14.38
C GLU A 97 7.14 8.75 12.89
N GLY A 98 5.95 9.24 12.49
CA GLY A 98 5.83 10.06 11.27
C GLY A 98 4.68 9.85 10.28
N CYS A 99 3.75 8.88 10.39
CA CYS A 99 2.85 8.64 9.23
C CYS A 99 1.36 8.30 9.47
N TRP A 100 0.70 8.77 10.54
CA TRP A 100 -0.73 8.42 10.76
C TRP A 100 -1.67 9.58 11.13
N ARG A 101 -1.61 10.69 10.38
CA ARG A 101 -2.68 11.73 10.43
C ARG A 101 -3.08 12.33 9.09
N HIS A 102 -3.00 11.54 8.01
CA HIS A 102 -3.52 11.94 6.71
C HIS A 102 -4.18 10.80 5.92
N LEU A 103 -5.15 10.12 6.54
CA LEU A 103 -6.41 9.84 5.81
C LEU A 103 -7.18 11.17 5.66
N ARG A 104 -6.55 12.15 5.00
CA ARG A 104 -7.19 13.37 4.52
C ARG A 104 -6.88 13.35 3.04
N LEU A 105 -7.92 13.08 2.24
CA LEU A 105 -8.09 13.56 0.88
C LEU A 105 -6.76 13.76 0.13
N ARG A 106 -6.34 12.77 -0.67
CA ARG A 106 -5.42 13.03 -1.79
C ARG A 106 -5.96 14.28 -2.49
N ARG A 107 -5.23 15.37 -2.31
CA ARG A 107 -5.72 16.72 -2.55
C ARG A 107 -5.99 16.83 -4.04
N ALA A 108 -7.27 16.91 -4.41
CA ALA A 108 -7.65 17.58 -5.63
C ALA A 108 -6.99 18.97 -5.64
N SER A 109 -6.53 19.35 -6.83
CA SER A 109 -6.03 20.67 -7.25
C SER A 109 -4.53 20.99 -7.04
N ALA A 110 -3.82 21.05 -8.17
CA ALA A 110 -2.90 22.16 -8.45
C ALA A 110 -3.14 22.63 -9.89
N GLY A 111 -3.82 23.77 -10.01
CA GLY A 111 -4.17 24.44 -11.26
C GLY A 111 -4.98 25.70 -11.00
N SER A 112 -4.55 26.54 -10.04
CA SER A 112 -4.95 27.95 -9.98
C SER A 112 -4.19 28.70 -11.09
N SER A 113 -4.78 29.62 -11.84
CA SER A 113 -5.05 30.98 -11.37
C SER A 113 -5.58 31.81 -12.55
N GLY A 114 -6.53 32.70 -12.28
CA GLY A 114 -7.01 33.66 -13.28
C GLY A 114 -8.34 34.32 -12.95
N GLN A 115 -8.58 34.70 -11.69
CA GLN A 115 -9.68 35.62 -11.37
C GLN A 115 -9.11 37.04 -11.44
N GLY A 116 -9.36 37.72 -12.56
CA GLY A 116 -9.14 39.15 -12.74
C GLY A 116 -10.39 39.91 -12.31
N ASP A 117 -10.20 40.77 -11.32
CA ASP A 117 -11.17 41.53 -10.55
C ASP A 117 -11.92 42.63 -11.34
N ASP A 118 -13.08 42.97 -10.82
CA ASP A 118 -14.12 43.87 -11.31
C ASP A 118 -13.76 45.37 -11.14
N ARG A 119 -14.17 46.16 -12.13
CA ARG A 119 -14.56 47.59 -12.09
C ARG A 119 -13.76 48.67 -11.33
N ARG A 120 -13.44 49.70 -12.13
CA ARG A 120 -13.56 51.17 -11.91
C ARG A 120 -12.45 51.93 -11.16
N ARG A 121 -11.76 52.79 -11.92
CA ARG A 121 -11.33 54.20 -11.71
C ARG A 121 -10.51 54.57 -12.97
N GLY A 122 -10.64 55.64 -13.75
CA GLY A 122 -11.45 56.87 -13.83
C GLY A 122 -10.91 57.69 -15.04
N SER A 123 -11.54 58.83 -15.35
CA SER A 123 -11.12 59.95 -16.24
C SER A 123 -11.06 59.73 -17.77
N GLY A 124 -11.91 60.51 -18.48
CA GLY A 124 -11.94 60.68 -19.93
C GLY A 124 -13.31 61.18 -20.39
#